data_AF-A0AAU2NBY7-F1
#
_entry.id   AF-A0AAU2NBY7-F1
#
_cell.length_a   1.000
_cell.length_b   1.000
_cell.length_c   1.000
_cell.angle_alpha   90.00
_cell.angle_beta   90.00
_cell.angle_gamma   90.00
#
_symmetry.space_group_name_H-M   'P 1'
#
loop_
_entity.id
_entity.type
_entity.pdbx_description
1 polymer ?
#
loop_
_entity_poly.entity_id
_entity_poly.type
_entity_poly.pdbx_seq_one_letter_code
_entity_poly.pdbx_strand_id
1 'polypeptide(L)' 'MTPAGGTTVQDHVALAEIELCGELIIAASAAVEERLSLDRIDEVLLGR' A
#
# COMPACT_ATOMS: atom_id res chain seq x y z
N MET A 1 -27.88 9.65 14.01
CA MET A 1 -26.94 9.81 15.14
C MET A 1 -25.63 9.14 14.73
N THR A 2 -24.73 9.88 14.09
CA THR A 2 -23.41 9.34 13.69
C THR A 2 -22.51 9.38 14.93
N PRO A 3 -21.87 8.27 15.34
CA PRO A 3 -21.01 8.31 16.52
C PRO A 3 -19.77 9.13 16.19
N ALA A 4 -19.74 10.39 16.61
CA ALA A 4 -18.67 11.36 16.30
C ALA A 4 -17.44 11.23 17.21
N GLY A 5 -17.39 10.23 18.10
CA GLY A 5 -16.32 10.10 19.11
C GLY A 5 -15.21 9.11 18.77
N GLY A 6 -15.44 8.14 17.88
CA GLY A 6 -14.45 7.14 17.48
C GLY A 6 -13.65 7.53 16.23
N THR A 7 -14.12 8.52 15.48
CA THR A 7 -13.63 8.83 14.14
C THR A 7 -12.30 9.58 14.14
N THR A 8 -12.03 10.46 15.11
CA THR A 8 -10.83 11.31 15.08
C THR A 8 -9.54 10.50 15.20
N VAL A 9 -9.48 9.54 16.12
CA VAL A 9 -8.31 8.66 16.28
C VAL A 9 -8.15 7.73 15.08
N GLN A 10 -9.25 7.18 14.57
CA GLN A 10 -9.22 6.32 13.39
C GLN A 10 -8.82 7.08 12.12
N ASP A 11 -9.24 8.33 11.96
CA ASP A 11 -8.82 9.21 10.87
C ASP A 11 -7.32 9.49 10.92
N HIS A 12 -6.77 9.76 12.12
CA HIS A 12 -5.32 9.94 12.28
C HIS A 12 -4.52 8.68 11.95
N VAL A 13 -5.02 7.50 12.33
CA VAL A 13 -4.39 6.22 11.99
C VAL A 13 -4.44 5.98 10.49
N ALA A 14 -5.60 6.16 9.86
CA ALA A 14 -5.76 5.98 8.41
C ALA A 14 -4.88 6.95 7.62
N LEU A 15 -4.77 8.21 8.06
CA LEU A 15 -3.88 9.19 7.43
C LEU A 15 -2.41 8.78 7.55
N ALA A 16 -1.97 8.29 8.72
CA ALA A 16 -0.61 7.80 8.91
C ALA A 16 -0.31 6.56 8.05
N GLU A 17 -1.29 5.67 7.87
CA GLU A 17 -1.17 4.50 6.98
C GLU A 17 -1.05 4.91 5.52
N ILE A 18 -1.80 5.93 5.08
CA ILE A 18 -1.72 6.47 3.70
C ILE A 18 -0.35 7.10 3.46
N GLU A 19 0.14 7.90 4.40
CA GLU A 19 1.46 8.54 4.31
C GLU A 19 2.57 7.48 4.24
N LEU A 20 2.53 6.47 5.11
CA LEU A 20 3.45 5.34 5.08
C LEU A 20 3.38 4.55 3.75
N CYS A 21 2.17 4.26 3.26
CA CYS A 21 1.99 3.59 1.96
C CYS A 21 2.61 4.39 0.81
N GLY A 22 2.43 5.72 0.81
CA GLY A 22 3.01 6.60 -0.20
C GLY A 22 4.54 6.51 -0.24
N GLU A 23 5.18 6.61 0.92
CA GLU A 23 6.63 6.50 1.04
C GLU A 23 7.15 5.13 0.56
N LEU A 24 6.45 4.05 0.90
CA LEU A 24 6.82 2.69 0.47
C LEU A 24 6.68 2.50 -1.05
N ILE A 25 5.67 3.09 -1.69
CA ILE A 25 5.49 3.04 -3.15
C ILE A 25 6.64 3.75 -3.85
N ILE A 26 7.03 4.94 -3.36
CA ILE A 26 8.14 5.71 -3.92
C ILE A 26 9.45 4.94 -3.74
N ALA A 27 9.71 4.43 -2.54
CA ALA A 27 10.89 3.62 -2.24
C ALA A 27 10.96 2.37 -3.13
N ALA A 28 9.86 1.65 -3.30
CA ALA A 28 9.78 0.49 -4.17
C ALA A 28 9.98 0.83 -5.66
N SER A 29 9.41 1.95 -6.12
CA SER A 29 9.58 2.39 -7.52
C SER A 29 10.98 2.94 -7.81
N ALA A 30 11.67 3.47 -6.80
CA ALA A 30 13.04 3.97 -6.90
C ALA A 30 14.09 2.87 -6.67
N ALA A 31 13.69 1.76 -6.03
CA ALA A 31 14.54 0.59 -5.88
C ALA A 31 14.90 0.06 -7.27
N VAL A 32 16.20 -0.10 -7.51
CA VAL A 32 16.73 -0.71 -8.75
C VAL A 32 16.61 -2.23 -8.62
N GLU A 33 15.38 -2.71 -8.47
CA GLU A 33 15.06 -4.13 -8.50
C GLU A 33 14.86 -4.54 -9.97
N GLU A 34 15.33 -5.73 -10.33
CA GLU A 34 15.07 -6.28 -11.66
C GLU A 34 13.56 -6.49 -11.81
N ARG A 35 12.99 -5.98 -12.92
CA ARG A 35 11.56 -6.21 -13.19
C ARG A 35 11.29 -7.71 -13.17
N LEU A 36 10.20 -8.11 -12.52
CA LEU A 36 9.74 -9.50 -12.54
C LEU A 36 9.68 -9.99 -13.99
N SER A 37 10.17 -11.21 -14.23
CA SER A 37 9.97 -11.90 -15.50
C SER A 37 8.47 -12.05 -15.78
N LEU A 38 8.09 -12.08 -17.07
CA LEU A 38 6.71 -12.25 -17.51
C LEU A 38 6.05 -13.49 -16.87
N ASP A 39 6.78 -14.62 -16.83
CA ASP A 39 6.30 -15.86 -16.20
C ASP A 39 5.97 -15.68 -14.71
N ARG A 40 6.78 -14.89 -13.99
CA ARG A 40 6.56 -14.60 -12.57
C ARG A 40 5.42 -13.62 -12.33
N ILE A 41 5.22 -12.67 -13.25
CA ILE A 41 4.07 -11.76 -13.22
C ILE A 41 2.79 -12.57 -13.40
N ASP A 42 2.76 -13.48 -14.38
CA ASP A 42 1.62 -14.34 -14.62
C ASP A 42 1.33 -15.24 -13.41
N GLU A 43 2.35 -15.81 -12.76
CA GLU A 43 2.17 -16.60 -11.54
C GLU A 43 1.52 -15.79 -10.40
N VAL A 44 1.98 -14.56 -10.18
CA VAL A 44 1.45 -13.69 -9.12
C VAL A 44 0.04 -13.20 -9.42
N LEU A 45 -0.24 -12.80 -10.67
CA LEU A 45 -1.55 -12.26 -11.06
C LEU A 45 -2.62 -13.34 -11.24
N LEU A 46 -2.21 -14.53 -11.67
CA LEU A 46 -3.12 -15.66 -11.93
C LEU A 46 -3.13 -16.69 -10.79
N GLY A 47 -2.26 -16.53 -9.78
CA GLY A 47 -2.20 -17.35 -8.57
C GLY A 47 -1.85 -18.82 -8.84
N ARG A 48 -0.95 -19.10 -9.77
CA ARG A 48 -0.52 -20.46 -10.11
C ARG A 48 0.56 -21.00 -9.18
#